data_AF-A0A2D2Q3U2-F1
#
_entry.id   AF-A0A2D2Q3U2-F1
#
_cell.length_a   1.000
_cell.length_b   1.000
_cell.length_c   1.000
_cell.angle_alpha   90.00
_cell.angle_beta   90.00
_cell.angle_gamma   90.00
#
_symmetry.space_group_name_H-M   'P 1'
#
loop_
_entity.id
_entity.type
_entity.pdbx_description
1 polymer ?
#
loop_
_entity_poly.entity_id
_entity_poly.type
_entity_poly.pdbx_seq_one_letter_code
_entity_poly.pdbx_strand_id
1 'polypeptide(L)'
;MTLAVAVSPQVSVEGTVQEVIYKKALPKVIVLETAGRLLWIKLKKSLRQELHPHPRVGDRLRIYGDRCCKGSDRAYYCKAHHLEFLAVKQPSGSVAVPRCKVLICQKSSCCRRGAKQLWQELQQEAIAQELPICLKATGCLGECKRGPAVVVLPLKKRVTHANAEQIKALVQQQATLNG
;
A
#
# COMPACT_ATOMS: atom_id res chain seq x y z
N MET A 1 12.77 37.04 -28.58
CA MET A 1 13.84 36.05 -28.29
C MET A 1 13.18 34.82 -27.71
N THR A 2 12.90 33.83 -28.55
CA THR A 2 12.19 32.60 -28.18
C THR A 2 13.19 31.67 -27.49
N LEU A 3 13.04 31.48 -26.18
CA LEU A 3 13.82 30.51 -25.41
C LEU A 3 13.41 29.11 -25.87
N ALA A 4 14.26 28.51 -26.71
CA ALA A 4 14.21 27.09 -27.01
C ALA A 4 14.55 26.34 -25.71
N VAL A 5 13.53 25.88 -25.00
CA VAL A 5 13.69 24.91 -23.93
C VAL A 5 14.21 23.64 -24.58
N ALA A 6 15.50 23.36 -24.37
CA ALA A 6 16.11 22.09 -24.74
C ALA A 6 15.44 20.98 -23.93
N VAL A 7 14.37 20.41 -24.48
CA VAL A 7 13.74 19.21 -23.93
C VAL A 7 14.68 18.05 -24.24
N SER A 8 15.63 17.80 -23.32
CA SER A 8 16.39 16.55 -23.30
C SER A 8 15.42 15.37 -23.35
N PRO A 9 15.71 14.27 -24.06
CA PRO A 9 14.81 13.12 -24.16
C PRO A 9 14.78 12.35 -22.83
N GLN A 10 14.08 12.91 -21.85
CA GLN A 10 13.82 12.29 -20.56
C GLN A 10 12.77 11.20 -20.80
N VAL A 11 13.19 9.95 -20.80
CA VAL A 11 12.23 8.84 -20.89
C VAL A 11 11.62 8.66 -19.52
N SER A 12 10.32 8.95 -19.40
CA SER A 12 9.54 8.60 -18.22
C SER A 12 8.88 7.24 -18.44
N VAL A 13 9.19 6.27 -17.59
CA VAL A 13 8.56 4.96 -17.58
C VAL A 13 7.73 4.84 -16.31
N GLU A 14 6.45 4.52 -16.47
CA GLU A 14 5.55 4.23 -15.36
C GLU A 14 5.28 2.72 -15.32
N GLY A 15 5.31 2.14 -14.12
CA GLY A 15 4.95 0.75 -13.92
C GLY A 15 4.85 0.34 -12.46
N THR A 16 4.48 -0.91 -12.24
CA THR A 16 4.42 -1.52 -10.90
C THR A 16 5.70 -2.29 -10.64
N VAL A 17 6.29 -2.13 -9.47
CA VAL A 17 7.47 -2.89 -9.07
C VAL A 17 7.10 -4.36 -8.89
N GLN A 18 7.68 -5.22 -9.71
CA GLN A 18 7.56 -6.67 -9.55
C GLN A 18 8.73 -7.25 -8.76
N GLU A 19 9.92 -6.65 -8.86
CA GLU A 19 11.11 -7.14 -8.16
C GLU A 19 12.09 -6.00 -7.85
N VAL A 20 12.82 -6.11 -6.75
CA VAL A 20 13.90 -5.19 -6.37
C VAL A 20 15.14 -5.98 -5.99
N ILE A 21 16.23 -5.77 -6.73
CA ILE A 21 17.52 -6.42 -6.51
C ILE A 21 18.41 -5.50 -5.70
N TYR A 22 18.79 -5.94 -4.50
CA TYR A 22 19.61 -5.18 -3.57
C TYR A 22 21.11 -5.49 -3.72
N LYS A 23 21.97 -4.52 -3.43
CA LYS A 23 23.41 -4.71 -3.24
C LYS A 23 23.86 -3.91 -2.02
N LYS A 24 24.42 -4.59 -1.01
CA LYS A 24 24.83 -3.99 0.27
C LYS A 24 23.69 -3.16 0.90
N ALA A 25 22.50 -3.74 1.01
CA ALA A 25 21.27 -3.11 1.52
C ALA A 25 20.68 -1.95 0.69
N LEU A 26 21.29 -1.55 -0.44
CA LEU A 26 20.73 -0.51 -1.32
C LEU A 26 20.07 -1.12 -2.57
N PRO A 27 18.91 -0.61 -3.00
CA PRO A 27 18.25 -1.09 -4.23
C PRO A 27 19.14 -0.76 -5.42
N LYS A 28 19.56 -1.77 -6.19
CA LYS A 28 20.45 -1.61 -7.34
C LYS A 28 19.69 -1.62 -8.65
N VAL A 29 18.74 -2.53 -8.76
CA VAL A 29 17.91 -2.73 -9.95
C VAL A 29 16.47 -2.89 -9.49
N ILE A 30 15.56 -2.23 -10.20
CA ILE A 30 14.12 -2.35 -10.03
C ILE A 30 13.57 -2.97 -11.31
N VAL A 31 12.71 -3.98 -11.17
CA VAL A 31 11.96 -4.55 -12.29
C VAL A 31 10.56 -3.94 -12.25
N LEU A 32 10.22 -3.16 -13.27
CA LEU A 32 8.89 -2.55 -13.42
C LEU A 32 8.08 -3.29 -14.48
N GLU A 33 6.84 -3.63 -14.16
CA GLU A 33 5.84 -4.04 -15.15
C GLU A 33 5.11 -2.82 -15.70
N THR A 34 5.18 -2.65 -17.02
CA THR A 34 4.50 -1.57 -17.75
C THR A 34 3.87 -2.11 -19.03
N ALA A 35 2.59 -1.83 -19.27
CA ALA A 35 1.85 -2.27 -20.45
C ALA A 35 2.07 -3.77 -20.80
N GLY A 36 2.13 -4.64 -19.78
CA GLY A 36 2.35 -6.09 -19.93
C GLY A 36 3.79 -6.51 -20.25
N ARG A 37 4.78 -5.63 -20.06
CA ARG A 37 6.21 -5.91 -20.25
C ARG A 37 7.00 -5.64 -18.98
N LEU A 38 7.96 -6.50 -18.68
CA LEU A 38 8.89 -6.32 -17.57
C LEU A 38 10.13 -5.54 -18.03
N LEU A 39 10.43 -4.44 -17.35
CA LEU A 39 11.56 -3.56 -17.62
C LEU A 39 12.54 -3.56 -16.47
N TRP A 40 13.80 -3.88 -16.78
CA TRP A 40 14.89 -3.90 -15.82
C TRP A 40 15.55 -2.52 -15.77
N ILE A 41 15.42 -1.85 -14.64
CA ILE A 41 15.84 -0.46 -14.47
C ILE A 41 16.98 -0.41 -13.46
N LYS A 42 18.13 0.10 -13.92
CA LYS A 42 19.31 0.24 -13.07
C LYS A 42 19.34 1.62 -12.45
N LEU A 43 19.34 1.70 -11.13
CA LEU A 43 19.46 2.96 -10.41
C LEU A 43 20.89 3.50 -10.49
N LYS A 44 21.06 4.82 -10.64
CA LYS A 44 22.38 5.47 -10.48
C LYS A 44 22.86 5.42 -9.03
N LYS A 45 24.18 5.48 -8.81
CA LYS A 45 24.77 5.37 -7.46
C LYS A 45 24.30 6.49 -6.52
N SER A 46 24.23 7.73 -7.01
CA SER A 46 23.74 8.87 -6.25
C SER A 46 22.29 8.68 -5.83
N LEU A 47 21.42 8.31 -6.79
CA LEU A 47 20.03 7.99 -6.51
C LEU A 47 19.89 6.90 -5.44
N ARG A 48 20.70 5.84 -5.47
CA ARG A 48 20.66 4.79 -4.43
C ARG A 48 20.93 5.27 -3.01
N GLN A 49 21.74 6.31 -2.85
CA GLN A 49 22.13 6.83 -1.53
C GLN A 49 21.10 7.81 -0.99
N GLU A 50 20.34 8.45 -1.87
CA GLU A 50 19.33 9.46 -1.54
C GLU A 50 17.91 8.88 -1.52
N LEU A 51 17.70 7.68 -2.05
CA LEU A 51 16.38 7.06 -2.23
C LEU A 51 15.83 6.51 -0.91
N HIS A 52 15.10 7.36 -0.19
CA HIS A 52 14.29 7.01 0.97
C HIS A 52 12.86 7.57 0.81
N PRO A 53 11.80 6.75 0.94
CA PRO A 53 11.81 5.31 1.21
C PRO A 53 12.35 4.48 0.03
N HIS A 54 12.82 3.26 0.31
CA HIS A 54 13.21 2.33 -0.75
C HIS A 54 11.97 1.72 -1.41
N PRO A 55 11.97 1.55 -2.74
CA PRO A 55 10.87 0.93 -3.46
C PRO A 55 10.73 -0.54 -3.09
N ARG A 56 9.49 -0.98 -2.99
CA ARG A 56 9.08 -2.34 -2.63
C ARG A 56 8.26 -2.95 -3.76
N VAL A 57 8.21 -4.28 -3.78
CA VAL A 57 7.30 -5.00 -4.67
C VAL A 57 5.86 -4.55 -4.41
N GLY A 58 5.15 -4.19 -5.48
CA GLY A 58 3.80 -3.63 -5.44
C GLY A 58 3.72 -2.10 -5.51
N ASP A 59 4.83 -1.38 -5.30
CA ASP A 59 4.84 0.08 -5.44
C ASP A 59 4.67 0.47 -6.91
N ARG A 60 3.87 1.51 -7.18
CA ARG A 60 3.76 2.08 -8.53
C ARG A 60 4.70 3.27 -8.64
N LEU A 61 5.61 3.23 -9.61
CA LEU A 61 6.69 4.20 -9.72
C LEU A 61 6.72 4.81 -11.12
N ARG A 62 7.04 6.11 -11.16
CA ARG A 62 7.48 6.78 -12.37
C ARG A 62 8.98 6.99 -12.30
N ILE A 63 9.68 6.48 -13.30
CA ILE A 63 11.12 6.53 -13.36
C ILE A 63 11.55 7.39 -14.54
N TYR A 64 12.42 8.35 -14.27
CA TYR A 64 13.04 9.20 -15.27
C TYR A 64 14.50 8.80 -15.45
N GLY A 65 14.90 8.56 -16.68
CA GLY A 65 16.26 8.14 -16.97
C GLY A 65 16.63 8.18 -18.43
N ASP A 66 17.90 7.90 -18.69
CA ASP A 66 18.40 7.77 -20.06
C ASP A 66 18.12 6.36 -20.55
N ARG A 67 17.59 6.25 -21.77
CA ARG A 67 17.53 4.97 -22.49
C ARG A 67 18.94 4.42 -22.67
N CYS A 68 19.18 3.21 -22.18
CA CYS A 68 20.50 2.58 -22.27
C CYS A 68 20.40 1.20 -22.92
N CYS A 69 20.50 1.12 -24.24
CA CYS A 69 20.61 -0.17 -24.92
C CYS A 69 21.99 -0.78 -24.61
N LYS A 70 22.05 -1.93 -23.93
CA LYS A 70 23.22 -2.81 -23.98
C LYS A 70 22.80 -4.16 -24.59
N GLY A 71 23.65 -4.64 -25.49
CA GLY A 71 23.37 -5.67 -26.49
C GLY A 71 22.85 -7.01 -25.98
N SER A 72 22.23 -7.72 -26.93
CA SER A 72 21.75 -9.10 -26.95
C SER A 72 21.32 -9.68 -25.60
N ASP A 73 20.00 -9.72 -25.39
CA ASP A 73 19.26 -10.60 -24.46
C ASP A 73 18.91 -10.10 -23.05
N ARG A 74 19.49 -9.02 -22.51
CA ARG A 74 19.01 -8.37 -21.27
C ARG A 74 19.01 -6.85 -21.35
N ALA A 75 17.94 -6.29 -21.94
CA ALA A 75 17.77 -4.85 -22.09
C ALA A 75 17.54 -4.14 -20.74
N TYR A 76 18.59 -3.53 -20.20
CA TYR A 76 18.45 -2.51 -19.14
C TYR A 76 17.82 -1.25 -19.74
N TYR A 77 16.50 -1.17 -19.83
CA TYR A 77 15.85 -0.14 -20.65
C TYR A 77 16.21 1.30 -20.21
N CYS A 78 16.42 1.55 -18.91
CA CYS A 78 16.75 2.88 -18.40
C CYS A 78 17.82 2.88 -17.29
N LYS A 79 18.73 3.86 -17.33
CA LYS A 79 19.47 4.32 -16.15
C LYS A 79 18.68 5.43 -15.48
N ALA A 80 18.07 5.10 -14.34
CA ALA A 80 17.26 6.05 -13.59
C ALA A 80 18.13 7.08 -12.87
N HIS A 81 17.84 8.37 -13.08
CA HIS A 81 18.41 9.49 -12.31
C HIS A 81 17.43 10.03 -11.29
N HIS A 82 16.13 9.91 -11.57
CA HIS A 82 15.07 10.37 -10.71
C HIS A 82 13.92 9.35 -10.69
N LEU A 83 13.27 9.23 -9.54
CA LEU A 83 12.19 8.29 -9.29
C LEU A 83 11.13 8.99 -8.46
N GLU A 84 9.89 8.94 -8.93
CA GLU A 84 8.71 9.41 -8.24
C GLU A 84 7.89 8.20 -7.83
N PHE A 85 7.54 8.12 -6.55
CA PHE A 85 6.52 7.20 -6.09
C PHE A 85 5.18 7.75 -6.58
N LEU A 86 4.61 7.09 -7.59
CA LEU A 86 3.24 7.38 -7.98
C LEU A 86 2.39 6.76 -6.88
N ALA A 87 1.95 7.61 -5.95
CA ALA A 87 0.84 7.26 -5.08
C ALA A 87 -0.23 6.66 -5.99
N VAL A 88 -0.55 5.38 -5.77
CA VAL A 88 -1.60 4.67 -6.50
C VAL A 88 -2.86 5.45 -6.23
N LYS A 89 -3.20 6.43 -7.09
CA LYS A 89 -4.34 7.36 -6.99
C LYS A 89 -5.08 7.17 -5.67
N GLN A 90 -4.43 7.55 -4.56
CA GLN A 90 -5.12 7.66 -3.30
C GLN A 90 -5.95 8.91 -3.54
N PRO A 91 -7.29 8.86 -3.43
CA PRO A 91 -8.06 10.06 -3.24
C PRO A 91 -7.26 10.96 -2.31
N SER A 92 -7.06 12.20 -2.74
CA SER A 92 -6.50 13.26 -1.92
C SER A 92 -7.39 13.41 -0.67
N GLY A 93 -7.08 12.63 0.34
CA GLY A 93 -7.64 12.66 1.67
C GLY A 93 -6.45 12.53 2.58
N SER A 94 -6.13 13.65 3.24
CA SER A 94 -5.27 13.74 4.43
C SER A 94 -4.94 12.39 5.04
N VAL A 95 -3.64 12.10 5.23
CA VAL A 95 -3.13 10.98 6.03
C VAL A 95 -3.93 10.87 7.33
N ALA A 96 -5.00 10.08 7.30
CA ALA A 96 -5.80 9.78 8.46
C ALA A 96 -5.03 8.67 9.14
N VAL A 97 -4.11 9.07 10.03
CA VAL A 97 -3.53 8.19 11.05
C VAL A 97 -4.65 7.25 11.49
N PRO A 98 -4.49 5.91 11.42
CA PRO A 98 -5.58 4.98 11.69
C PRO A 98 -6.14 5.27 13.09
N ARG A 99 -7.28 5.96 13.14
CA ARG A 99 -7.85 6.52 14.37
C ARG A 99 -8.44 5.41 15.23
N CYS A 100 -8.79 4.28 14.61
CA CYS A 100 -9.51 3.20 15.25
C CYS A 100 -8.78 1.86 15.09
N LYS A 101 -8.57 1.14 16.20
CA LYS A 101 -8.09 -0.26 16.15
C LYS A 101 -9.29 -1.19 16.33
N VAL A 102 -9.48 -2.09 15.38
CA VAL A 102 -10.58 -3.07 15.41
C VAL A 102 -9.99 -4.43 15.74
N LEU A 103 -10.26 -4.93 16.94
CA LEU A 103 -9.78 -6.22 17.43
C LEU A 103 -10.83 -7.29 17.12
N ILE A 104 -10.52 -8.24 16.25
CA ILE A 104 -11.45 -9.32 15.85
C ILE A 104 -11.01 -10.63 16.48
N CYS A 105 -11.92 -11.31 17.19
CA CYS A 105 -11.66 -12.61 17.78
C CYS A 105 -11.50 -13.68 16.67
N GLN A 106 -10.30 -14.25 16.54
CA GLN A 106 -10.00 -15.28 15.55
C GLN A 106 -10.01 -16.71 16.10
N LYS A 107 -10.54 -16.93 17.32
CA LYS A 107 -10.70 -18.28 17.87
C LYS A 107 -11.67 -19.09 17.01
N SER A 108 -11.47 -20.41 16.94
CA SER A 108 -12.23 -21.35 16.11
C SER A 108 -13.76 -21.15 16.17
N SER A 109 -14.34 -20.88 17.35
CA SER A 109 -15.78 -20.62 17.50
C SER A 109 -16.25 -19.33 16.82
N CYS A 110 -15.45 -18.25 16.84
CA CYS A 110 -15.78 -17.01 16.14
C CYS A 110 -15.52 -17.14 14.63
N CYS A 111 -14.45 -17.84 14.24
CA CYS A 111 -14.16 -18.13 12.84
C CYS A 111 -15.26 -18.97 12.17
N ARG A 112 -15.79 -20.00 12.85
CA ARG A 112 -16.95 -20.79 12.36
C ARG A 112 -18.22 -19.96 12.20
N ARG A 113 -18.32 -18.84 12.92
CA ARG A 113 -19.47 -17.92 12.89
C ARG A 113 -19.26 -16.72 11.96
N GLY A 114 -18.25 -16.77 11.08
CA GLY A 114 -18.02 -15.73 10.07
C GLY A 114 -16.96 -14.68 10.43
N ALA A 115 -16.19 -14.83 11.51
CA ALA A 115 -15.15 -13.83 11.84
C ALA A 115 -14.07 -13.66 10.75
N LYS A 116 -13.81 -14.72 9.96
CA LYS A 116 -12.91 -14.63 8.80
C LYS A 116 -13.50 -13.82 7.64
N GLN A 117 -14.79 -14.03 7.36
CA GLN A 117 -15.51 -13.27 6.33
C GLN A 117 -15.57 -11.79 6.71
N LEU A 118 -15.91 -11.50 7.96
CA LEU A 118 -15.90 -10.15 8.51
C LEU A 118 -14.53 -9.48 8.40
N TRP A 119 -13.45 -10.22 8.66
CA TRP A 119 -12.08 -9.71 8.49
C TRP A 119 -11.79 -9.31 7.05
N GLN A 120 -12.13 -10.18 6.09
CA GLN A 120 -11.89 -9.93 4.67
C GLN A 120 -12.70 -8.74 4.16
N GLU A 121 -13.98 -8.67 4.53
CA GLU A 121 -14.87 -7.57 4.16
C GLU A 121 -14.37 -6.23 4.69
N LEU A 122 -14.02 -6.16 5.98
CA LEU A 122 -13.46 -4.94 6.58
C LEU A 122 -12.11 -4.57 5.98
N GLN A 123 -11.28 -5.56 5.61
CA GLN A 123 -9.99 -5.30 4.97
C GLN A 123 -10.20 -4.71 3.57
N GLN A 124 -11.14 -5.25 2.81
CA GLN A 124 -11.47 -4.75 1.48
C GLN A 124 -12.08 -3.36 1.55
N GLU A 125 -12.99 -3.10 2.49
CA GLU A 125 -13.55 -1.76 2.70
C GLU A 125 -12.50 -0.75 3.18
N ALA A 126 -11.58 -1.17 4.06
CA ALA A 126 -10.45 -0.32 4.47
C ALA A 126 -9.60 0.14 3.29
N ILE A 127 -9.43 -0.72 2.29
CA ILE A 127 -8.70 -0.40 1.07
C ILE A 127 -9.57 0.43 0.11
N ALA A 128 -10.82 0.03 -0.11
CA ALA A 128 -11.70 0.61 -1.13
C ALA A 128 -12.25 1.99 -0.76
N GLN A 129 -12.52 2.23 0.53
CA GLN A 129 -13.08 3.49 1.03
C GLN A 129 -12.10 4.25 1.94
N GLU A 130 -10.84 3.83 1.96
CA GLU A 130 -9.79 4.44 2.79
C GLU A 130 -10.22 4.61 4.25
N LEU A 131 -10.98 3.65 4.79
CA LEU A 131 -11.41 3.70 6.19
C LEU A 131 -10.17 3.69 7.09
N PRO A 132 -10.03 4.65 8.03
CA PRO A 132 -8.85 4.79 8.88
C PRO A 132 -8.86 3.77 10.04
N ILE A 133 -8.93 2.48 9.70
CA ILE A 133 -9.02 1.37 10.63
C ILE A 133 -7.77 0.50 10.57
N CYS A 134 -7.34 0.04 11.74
CA CYS A 134 -6.29 -0.97 11.88
C CYS A 134 -6.91 -2.26 12.41
N LEU A 135 -7.03 -3.27 11.55
CA LEU A 135 -7.50 -4.60 11.95
C LEU A 135 -6.40 -5.34 12.74
N LYS A 136 -6.76 -5.90 13.89
CA LYS A 136 -5.87 -6.77 14.67
C LYS A 136 -6.59 -8.03 15.10
N ALA A 137 -5.91 -9.15 14.96
CA ALA A 137 -6.36 -10.40 15.54
C ALA A 137 -6.31 -10.31 17.07
N THR A 138 -7.33 -10.82 17.74
CA THR A 138 -7.31 -10.99 19.20
C THR A 138 -7.76 -12.39 19.59
N GLY A 139 -7.40 -12.77 20.82
CA GLY A 139 -7.79 -14.03 21.44
C GLY A 139 -9.27 -14.08 21.82
N CYS A 140 -9.61 -15.06 22.65
CA CYS A 140 -10.98 -15.24 23.12
C CYS A 140 -11.48 -14.01 23.90
N LEU A 141 -12.60 -13.43 23.49
CA LEU A 141 -13.26 -12.33 24.20
C LEU A 141 -14.36 -12.80 25.16
N GLY A 142 -14.49 -14.10 25.40
CA GLY A 142 -15.55 -14.70 26.25
C GLY A 142 -16.92 -14.81 25.55
N GLU A 143 -17.19 -14.00 24.53
CA GLU A 143 -18.47 -13.96 23.80
C GLU A 143 -18.59 -15.02 22.68
N CYS A 144 -18.04 -16.23 22.88
CA CYS A 144 -18.00 -17.26 21.83
C CYS A 144 -19.39 -17.69 21.32
N LYS A 145 -20.43 -17.59 22.17
CA LYS A 145 -21.82 -17.91 21.80
C LYS A 145 -22.46 -16.83 20.91
N ARG A 146 -21.96 -15.59 21.01
CA ARG A 146 -22.44 -14.40 20.28
C ARG A 146 -21.39 -13.89 19.27
N GLY A 147 -20.53 -14.80 18.82
CA GLY A 147 -19.52 -14.50 17.81
C GLY A 147 -20.17 -14.18 16.45
N PRO A 148 -19.53 -13.36 15.60
CA PRO A 148 -18.18 -12.77 15.76
C PRO A 148 -18.13 -11.67 16.82
N ALA A 149 -17.12 -11.75 17.70
CA ALA A 149 -16.89 -10.75 18.74
C ALA A 149 -15.74 -9.81 18.33
N VAL A 150 -16.01 -8.51 18.38
CA VAL A 150 -15.12 -7.45 17.93
C VAL A 150 -15.02 -6.37 19.00
N VAL A 151 -13.84 -5.76 19.14
CA VAL A 151 -13.64 -4.58 20.01
C VAL A 151 -13.09 -3.43 19.18
N VAL A 152 -13.78 -2.30 19.21
CA VAL A 152 -13.34 -1.08 18.54
C VAL A 152 -12.70 -0.14 19.59
N LEU A 153 -11.42 0.17 19.40
CA LEU A 153 -10.66 1.14 20.19
C LEU A 153 -10.59 2.49 19.45
N PRO A 154 -10.46 3.64 20.15
CA PRO A 154 -10.21 3.80 21.59
C PRO A 154 -11.41 3.58 22.53
N LEU A 155 -12.65 3.58 22.04
CA LEU A 155 -13.86 3.48 22.90
C LEU A 155 -13.99 2.15 23.67
N LYS A 156 -13.18 1.14 23.34
CA LYS A 156 -13.25 -0.23 23.88
C LYS A 156 -14.67 -0.81 23.73
N LYS A 157 -15.40 -0.37 22.70
CA LYS A 157 -16.77 -0.79 22.44
C LYS A 157 -16.75 -2.22 21.93
N ARG A 158 -17.42 -3.11 22.66
CA ARG A 158 -17.57 -4.51 22.27
C ARG A 158 -18.80 -4.66 21.39
N VAL A 159 -18.61 -5.26 20.22
CA VAL A 159 -19.67 -5.62 19.29
C VAL A 159 -19.70 -7.14 19.18
N THR A 160 -20.88 -7.70 19.40
CA THR A 160 -21.17 -9.14 19.25
C THR A 160 -22.14 -9.31 18.10
N HIS A 161 -22.12 -10.44 17.38
CA HIS A 161 -22.76 -10.55 16.07
C HIS A 161 -22.31 -9.43 15.12
N ALA A 162 -21.02 -9.09 15.18
CA ALA A 162 -20.49 -7.95 14.45
C ALA A 162 -20.60 -8.18 12.94
N ASN A 163 -21.17 -7.19 12.24
CA ASN A 163 -21.16 -7.07 10.78
C ASN A 163 -20.31 -5.86 10.35
N ALA A 164 -19.82 -5.85 9.11
CA ALA A 164 -18.92 -4.78 8.66
C ALA A 164 -19.59 -3.41 8.70
N GLU A 165 -20.87 -3.31 8.33
CA GLU A 165 -21.65 -2.08 8.41
C GLU A 165 -21.70 -1.47 9.82
N GLN A 166 -21.85 -2.32 10.85
CA GLN A 166 -21.86 -1.85 12.23
C GLN A 166 -20.50 -1.30 12.65
N ILE A 167 -19.42 -1.98 12.27
CA ILE A 167 -18.05 -1.52 12.56
C ILE A 167 -17.77 -0.21 11.83
N LYS A 168 -18.21 -0.10 10.57
CA LYS A 168 -18.09 1.09 9.74
C LYS A 168 -18.80 2.29 10.34
N ALA A 169 -20.06 2.12 10.75
CA ALA A 169 -20.83 3.17 11.42
C ALA A 169 -20.13 3.66 12.70
N LEU A 170 -19.55 2.75 13.49
CA LEU A 170 -18.79 3.11 14.69
C LEU A 170 -17.54 3.92 14.36
N VAL A 171 -16.80 3.52 13.33
CA VAL A 171 -15.59 4.22 12.90
C VAL A 171 -15.91 5.61 12.38
N GLN A 172 -16.97 5.74 11.57
CA GLN A 172 -17.45 7.02 11.06
C GLN A 172 -17.92 7.94 12.19
N GLN A 173 -18.68 7.41 13.16
CA GLN A 173 -19.10 8.17 14.34
C GLN A 173 -17.89 8.72 15.12
N GLN A 174 -16.79 7.97 15.21
CA GLN A 174 -15.55 8.43 15.85
C GLN A 174 -14.81 9.50 15.04
N ALA A 175 -14.92 9.49 13.71
CA ALA A 175 -14.34 10.50 12.85
C ALA A 175 -15.03 11.86 13.02
N THR A 176 -16.36 11.88 13.21
CA THR A 176 -17.15 13.11 13.39
C THR A 176 -17.00 13.75 14.78
N LEU A 177 -16.75 12.95 15.83
CA LEU A 177 -16.66 13.45 17.22
C LEU A 177 -15.33 14.14 17.58
N ASN A 178 -14.31 14.06 16.72
CA ASN A 178 -12.98 14.67 16.94
C ASN A 178 -12.62 15.70 15.84
N GLY A 179 -13.63 16.24 15.15
CA GLY A 179 -13.50 17.27 14.12
C GLY A 179 -13.88 18.64 14.65
#